data_AF-A0A954YXE0-F1
#
_entry.id   AF-A0A954YXE0-F1
#
_cell.length_a   1.000
_cell.length_b   1.000
_cell.length_c   1.000
_cell.angle_alpha   90.00
_cell.angle_beta   90.00
_cell.angle_gamma   90.00
#
_symmetry.space_group_name_H-M   'P 1'
#
loop_
_entity.id
_entity.type
_entity.pdbx_description
1 polymer ?
#
loop_
_entity_poly.entity_id
_entity_poly.type
_entity_poly.pdbx_seq_one_letter_code
_entity_poly.pdbx_strand_id
1 'polypeptide(L)'
;KTIPAASQDFVIANHVIEHMANPIRALLSWASVLKVRGRMFLAVPDKRYTFDKARPYTELAHVFDDYDDPSPERDFAHFREFALEVSCRTFNARPEEEADNYAQELWDQKYSIHYHVWNDERFRELLDAMGRRFPEWRMRVIVSAPTDGNEFIFVLEKRAG
;
A
#
# COMPACT_ATOMS: atom_id res chain seq x y z
N LYS A 1 3.96 12.51 -18.01
CA LYS A 1 5.44 12.57 -18.14
C LYS A 1 6.01 11.36 -17.41
N THR A 2 6.99 10.66 -18.00
CA THR A 2 7.65 9.52 -17.36
C THR A 2 8.96 9.97 -16.72
N ILE A 3 9.26 9.52 -15.50
CA ILE A 3 10.52 9.81 -14.81
C ILE A 3 11.56 8.77 -15.26
N PRO A 4 12.77 9.16 -15.69
CA PRO A 4 13.78 8.19 -16.15
C PRO A 4 14.29 7.29 -15.02
N ALA A 5 14.72 6.08 -15.38
CA ALA A 5 15.41 5.18 -14.45
C ALA A 5 16.69 5.82 -13.90
N ALA A 6 17.03 5.50 -12.65
CA ALA A 6 18.24 5.99 -11.98
C ALA A 6 18.49 7.51 -12.08
N SER A 7 17.42 8.32 -12.03
CA SER A 7 17.49 9.77 -12.17
C SER A 7 17.30 10.53 -10.86
N GLN A 8 16.65 9.93 -9.87
CA GLN A 8 16.26 10.57 -8.63
C GLN A 8 17.19 10.17 -7.48
N ASP A 9 17.52 11.13 -6.61
CA ASP A 9 18.27 10.89 -5.38
C ASP A 9 17.36 10.39 -4.25
N PHE A 10 16.07 10.76 -4.29
CA PHE A 10 15.09 10.28 -3.34
C PHE A 10 13.69 10.15 -3.95
N VAL A 11 12.86 9.33 -3.32
CA VAL A 11 11.41 9.21 -3.52
C VAL A 11 10.75 9.34 -2.15
N ILE A 12 9.69 10.13 -2.05
CA ILE A 12 8.84 10.23 -0.87
C ILE A 12 7.46 9.74 -1.27
N ALA A 13 6.97 8.73 -0.57
CA ALA A 13 5.63 8.18 -0.70
C ALA A 13 5.00 8.19 0.69
N ASN A 14 4.22 9.24 0.94
CA ASN A 14 3.53 9.48 2.20
C ASN A 14 2.04 9.27 1.97
N HIS A 15 1.42 8.32 2.67
CA HIS A 15 0.00 8.00 2.55
C HIS A 15 -0.44 7.81 1.10
N VAL A 16 0.24 6.91 0.40
CA VAL A 16 -0.03 6.65 -1.03
C VAL A 16 -0.01 5.17 -1.36
N ILE A 17 0.80 4.35 -0.68
CA ILE A 17 0.94 2.93 -1.02
C ILE A 17 -0.33 2.13 -0.75
N GLU A 18 -1.08 2.50 0.29
CA GLU A 18 -2.39 1.95 0.65
C GLU A 18 -3.47 2.24 -0.39
N HIS A 19 -3.28 3.28 -1.22
CA HIS A 19 -4.18 3.64 -2.31
C HIS A 19 -3.83 2.93 -3.63
N MET A 20 -2.74 2.16 -3.67
CA MET A 20 -2.33 1.45 -4.88
C MET A 20 -3.00 0.08 -4.94
N ALA A 21 -3.81 -0.17 -5.96
CA ALA A 21 -4.32 -1.52 -6.25
C ALA A 21 -3.20 -2.55 -6.44
N ASN A 22 -2.01 -2.10 -6.91
CA ASN A 22 -0.83 -2.95 -7.06
C ASN A 22 0.39 -2.34 -6.34
N PRO A 23 0.54 -2.57 -5.03
CA PRO A 23 1.59 -1.94 -4.24
C PRO A 23 2.99 -2.43 -4.63
N ILE A 24 3.14 -3.69 -5.07
CA ILE A 24 4.43 -4.23 -5.55
C ILE A 24 4.88 -3.49 -6.82
N ARG A 25 4.00 -3.30 -7.82
CA ARG A 25 4.35 -2.53 -9.03
C ARG A 25 4.71 -1.09 -8.69
N ALA A 26 4.01 -0.47 -7.76
CA ALA A 26 4.31 0.88 -7.29
C ALA A 26 5.73 0.95 -6.67
N LEU A 27 6.03 0.05 -5.73
CA LEU A 27 7.34 -0.04 -5.07
C LEU A 27 8.48 -0.31 -6.07
N LEU A 28 8.30 -1.26 -7.00
CA LEU A 28 9.30 -1.54 -8.05
C LEU A 28 9.52 -0.33 -8.96
N SER A 29 8.45 0.37 -9.35
CA SER A 29 8.54 1.58 -10.16
C SER A 29 9.33 2.68 -9.43
N TRP A 30 9.01 2.93 -8.17
CA TRP A 30 9.72 3.91 -7.35
C TRP A 30 11.19 3.52 -7.11
N ALA A 31 11.48 2.23 -6.92
CA ALA A 31 12.86 1.75 -6.81
C ALA A 31 13.63 1.91 -8.13
N SER A 32 12.97 1.80 -9.28
CA SER A 32 13.60 1.90 -10.60
C SER A 32 14.17 3.31 -10.88
N VAL A 33 13.47 4.36 -10.44
CA VAL A 33 13.89 5.76 -10.69
C VAL A 33 15.01 6.21 -9.77
N LEU A 34 15.25 5.52 -8.66
CA LEU A 34 16.33 5.84 -7.72
C LEU A 34 17.71 5.52 -8.30
N LYS A 35 18.67 6.43 -8.09
CA LYS A 35 20.10 6.17 -8.25
C LYS A 35 20.58 5.15 -7.21
N VAL A 36 21.75 4.55 -7.43
CA VAL A 36 22.45 3.80 -6.39
C VAL A 36 22.69 4.74 -5.19
N ARG A 37 22.45 4.24 -3.97
CA ARG A 37 22.39 5.01 -2.71
C ARG A 37 21.25 6.02 -2.61
N GLY A 38 20.38 6.10 -3.60
CA GLY A 38 19.14 6.86 -3.52
C GLY A 38 18.19 6.26 -2.50
N ARG A 39 17.33 7.11 -1.91
CA ARG A 39 16.50 6.73 -0.76
C ARG A 39 15.00 6.81 -1.04
N MET A 40 14.25 5.83 -0.57
CA MET A 40 12.80 5.84 -0.55
C MET A 40 12.32 6.07 0.88
N PHE A 41 11.50 7.09 1.09
CA PHE A 41 10.82 7.35 2.34
C PHE A 41 9.36 6.91 2.18
N LEU A 42 8.95 5.96 3.00
CA LEU A 42 7.59 5.46 3.06
C LEU A 42 7.00 5.83 4.42
N ALA A 43 5.90 6.55 4.39
CA ALA A 43 5.05 6.81 5.54
C ALA A 43 3.70 6.13 5.24
N VAL A 44 3.37 5.11 6.04
CA VAL A 44 2.29 4.16 5.76
C VAL A 44 1.35 4.11 6.96
N PRO A 45 0.02 4.22 6.76
CA PRO A 45 -0.92 4.15 7.85
C PRO A 45 -0.82 2.82 8.61
N ASP A 46 -0.79 2.92 9.93
CA ASP A 46 -0.88 1.78 10.84
C ASP A 46 -2.34 1.54 11.20
N LYS A 47 -2.90 0.43 10.73
CA LYS A 47 -4.32 0.13 10.97
C LYS A 47 -4.70 0.18 12.45
N ARG A 48 -3.77 -0.13 13.35
CA ARG A 48 -4.02 -0.16 14.80
C ARG A 48 -4.50 1.19 15.32
N TYR A 49 -4.17 2.27 14.61
CA TYR A 49 -4.37 3.65 14.99
C TYR A 49 -5.12 4.49 13.94
N THR A 50 -5.64 3.88 12.87
CA THR A 50 -6.43 4.57 11.82
C THR A 50 -7.89 4.12 11.83
N PHE A 51 -8.71 4.67 10.93
CA PHE A 51 -10.08 4.20 10.69
C PHE A 51 -10.13 2.76 10.15
N ASP A 52 -9.01 2.21 9.67
CA ASP A 52 -8.93 0.82 9.22
C ASP A 52 -8.87 -0.17 10.39
N LYS A 53 -8.91 0.27 11.65
CA LYS A 53 -8.76 -0.58 12.85
C LYS A 53 -9.68 -1.80 12.89
N ALA A 54 -10.88 -1.72 12.32
CA ALA A 54 -11.82 -2.85 12.26
C ALA A 54 -11.56 -3.82 11.09
N ARG A 55 -10.89 -3.39 10.02
CA ARG A 55 -10.67 -4.18 8.81
C ARG A 55 -9.78 -5.42 9.05
N PRO A 56 -9.84 -6.47 8.23
CA PRO A 56 -8.81 -7.49 8.26
C PRO A 56 -7.44 -6.92 7.87
N TYR A 57 -6.36 -7.57 8.30
CA TYR A 57 -5.06 -7.30 7.70
C TYR A 57 -5.03 -7.83 6.28
N THR A 58 -4.35 -7.13 5.38
CA THR A 58 -4.08 -7.69 4.04
C THR A 58 -3.06 -8.81 4.16
N GLU A 59 -3.42 -9.98 3.63
CA GLU A 59 -2.56 -11.13 3.59
C GLU A 59 -1.46 -10.97 2.54
N LEU A 60 -0.24 -11.43 2.85
CA LEU A 60 0.91 -11.30 1.96
C LEU A 60 0.64 -11.97 0.60
N ALA A 61 -0.01 -13.14 0.60
CA ALA A 61 -0.37 -13.86 -0.62
C ALA A 61 -1.27 -13.03 -1.53
N HIS A 62 -2.28 -12.36 -0.96
CA HIS A 62 -3.19 -11.48 -1.71
C HIS A 62 -2.43 -10.36 -2.43
N VAL A 63 -1.45 -9.74 -1.75
CA VAL A 63 -0.61 -8.70 -2.38
C VAL A 63 0.19 -9.24 -3.59
N PHE A 64 0.63 -10.50 -3.53
CA PHE A 64 1.30 -11.13 -4.67
C PHE A 64 0.33 -11.57 -5.76
N ASP A 65 -0.88 -12.01 -5.43
CA ASP A 65 -1.92 -12.31 -6.41
C ASP A 65 -2.30 -11.06 -7.20
N ASP A 66 -2.41 -9.90 -6.55
CA ASP A 66 -2.61 -8.60 -7.20
C ASP A 66 -1.45 -8.20 -8.12
N TYR A 67 -0.24 -8.68 -7.82
CA TYR A 67 0.92 -8.48 -8.69
C TYR A 67 0.90 -9.40 -9.92
N ASP A 68 0.70 -10.70 -9.69
CA ASP A 68 0.84 -11.78 -10.67
C ASP A 68 -0.34 -11.86 -11.65
N ASP A 69 -1.56 -11.71 -11.13
CA ASP A 69 -2.80 -11.86 -11.88
C ASP A 69 -3.78 -10.72 -11.55
N PRO A 70 -3.54 -9.47 -12.02
CA PRO A 70 -4.40 -8.33 -11.72
C PRO A 70 -5.86 -8.58 -12.13
N SER A 71 -6.80 -8.34 -11.22
CA SER A 71 -8.23 -8.65 -11.42
C SER A 71 -9.11 -7.46 -11.02
N PRO A 72 -9.93 -6.91 -11.96
CA PRO A 72 -10.94 -5.91 -11.63
C PRO A 72 -11.95 -6.38 -10.58
N GLU A 73 -12.23 -7.68 -10.53
CA GLU A 73 -13.13 -8.29 -9.54
C GLU A 73 -12.52 -8.23 -8.12
N ARG A 74 -11.23 -8.54 -7.96
CA ARG A 74 -10.54 -8.35 -6.67
C ARG A 74 -10.38 -6.89 -6.32
N ASP A 75 -10.06 -6.04 -7.29
CA ASP A 75 -10.02 -4.59 -7.07
C ASP A 75 -11.37 -4.09 -6.52
N PHE A 76 -12.50 -4.52 -7.11
CA PHE A 76 -13.83 -4.16 -6.63
C PHE A 76 -14.17 -4.75 -5.25
N ALA A 77 -13.63 -5.93 -4.91
CA ALA A 77 -13.79 -6.50 -3.57
C ALA A 77 -13.20 -5.59 -2.48
N HIS A 78 -12.11 -4.87 -2.77
CA HIS A 78 -11.58 -3.85 -1.85
C HIS A 78 -12.55 -2.70 -1.62
N PHE A 79 -13.30 -2.26 -2.64
CA PHE A 79 -14.33 -1.23 -2.49
C PHE A 79 -15.49 -1.70 -1.63
N ARG A 80 -15.91 -2.96 -1.79
CA ARG A 80 -16.95 -3.57 -0.94
C ARG A 80 -16.53 -3.65 0.51
N GLU A 81 -15.32 -4.13 0.77
CA GLU A 81 -14.76 -4.18 2.12
C GLU A 81 -14.66 -2.78 2.73
N PHE A 82 -14.14 -1.80 1.99
CA PHE A 82 -13.99 -0.42 2.46
C PHE A 82 -15.36 0.22 2.76
N ALA A 83 -16.34 0.06 1.87
CA ALA A 83 -17.69 0.59 2.08
C ALA A 83 -18.31 0.00 3.36
N LEU A 84 -18.23 -1.31 3.55
CA LEU A 84 -18.79 -1.99 4.71
C LEU A 84 -18.06 -1.62 6.01
N GLU A 85 -16.75 -1.87 6.08
CA GLU A 85 -15.99 -1.78 7.33
C GLU A 85 -15.73 -0.33 7.75
N VAL A 86 -15.42 0.55 6.79
CA VAL A 86 -15.07 1.94 7.09
C VAL A 86 -16.31 2.81 7.10
N SER A 87 -17.07 2.80 6.00
CA SER A 87 -18.13 3.81 5.81
C SER A 87 -19.40 3.46 6.60
N CYS A 88 -19.85 2.21 6.55
CA CYS A 88 -21.03 1.77 7.26
C CYS A 88 -20.74 1.47 8.74
N ARG A 89 -19.73 0.63 9.05
CA ARG A 89 -19.49 0.18 10.43
C ARG A 89 -18.71 1.17 11.28
N THR A 90 -17.60 1.71 10.77
CA THR A 90 -16.73 2.58 11.58
C THR A 90 -17.29 3.99 11.69
N PHE A 91 -17.75 4.58 10.57
CA PHE A 91 -18.26 5.95 10.56
C PHE A 91 -19.78 6.06 10.69
N ASN A 92 -20.53 4.97 10.56
CA ASN A 92 -22.00 4.99 10.56
C ASN A 92 -22.56 6.03 9.56
N ALA A 93 -21.88 6.19 8.43
CA ALA A 93 -22.26 7.18 7.41
C ALA A 93 -23.45 6.69 6.57
N ARG A 94 -23.65 5.37 6.49
CA ARG A 94 -24.74 4.70 5.79
C ARG A 94 -25.11 3.37 6.49
N PRO A 95 -26.32 2.84 6.31
CA PRO A 95 -26.69 1.48 6.72
C PRO A 95 -25.79 0.40 6.08
N GLU A 96 -25.54 -0.72 6.77
CA GLU A 96 -24.75 -1.83 6.21
C GLU A 96 -25.38 -2.46 4.95
N GLU A 97 -26.72 -2.46 4.87
CA GLU A 97 -27.47 -2.95 3.70
C GLU A 97 -27.22 -2.15 2.42
N GLU A 98 -26.70 -0.93 2.54
CA GLU A 98 -26.30 -0.11 1.40
C GLU A 98 -24.84 -0.29 0.99
N ALA A 99 -24.04 -1.11 1.68
CA ALA A 99 -22.60 -1.21 1.46
C ALA A 99 -22.24 -1.57 0.01
N ASP A 100 -22.98 -2.49 -0.61
CA ASP A 100 -22.75 -2.91 -1.99
C ASP A 100 -23.05 -1.80 -3.01
N ASN A 101 -24.15 -1.06 -2.80
CA ASN A 101 -24.50 0.07 -3.65
C ASN A 101 -23.46 1.19 -3.49
N TYR A 102 -23.03 1.44 -2.25
CA TYR A 102 -22.02 2.46 -1.99
C TYR A 102 -20.64 2.07 -2.54
N ALA A 103 -20.26 0.80 -2.49
CA ALA A 103 -19.06 0.31 -3.15
C ALA A 103 -19.09 0.55 -4.66
N GLN A 104 -20.26 0.35 -5.31
CA GLN A 104 -20.44 0.68 -6.73
C GLN A 104 -20.31 2.19 -6.98
N GLU A 105 -20.92 3.04 -6.14
CA GLU A 105 -20.76 4.50 -6.26
C GLU A 105 -19.29 4.92 -6.17
N LEU A 106 -18.54 4.38 -5.19
CA LEU A 106 -17.11 4.66 -5.01
C LEU A 106 -16.28 4.16 -6.20
N TRP A 107 -16.59 2.98 -6.73
CA TRP A 107 -15.94 2.40 -7.91
C TRP A 107 -16.14 3.27 -9.16
N ASP A 108 -17.38 3.67 -9.44
CA ASP A 108 -17.73 4.48 -10.61
C ASP A 108 -17.06 5.86 -10.55
N GLN A 109 -16.90 6.41 -9.34
CA GLN A 109 -16.19 7.66 -9.08
C GLN A 109 -14.66 7.51 -9.12
N LYS A 110 -14.13 6.28 -9.18
CA LYS A 110 -12.71 5.98 -8.98
C LYS A 110 -12.18 6.60 -7.69
N TYR A 111 -12.97 6.49 -6.62
CA TYR A 111 -12.65 7.08 -5.34
C TYR A 111 -11.36 6.49 -4.77
N SER A 112 -10.56 7.31 -4.10
CA SER A 112 -9.27 6.88 -3.54
C SER A 112 -9.47 6.20 -2.20
N ILE A 113 -9.75 4.89 -2.22
CA ILE A 113 -9.86 4.06 -1.01
C ILE A 113 -8.50 3.53 -0.55
N HIS A 114 -8.43 3.03 0.68
CA HIS A 114 -7.34 2.14 1.09
C HIS A 114 -7.62 0.71 0.59
N TYR A 115 -6.89 0.24 -0.41
CA TYR A 115 -6.97 -1.14 -0.89
C TYR A 115 -6.45 -2.10 0.17
N HIS A 116 -5.25 -1.84 0.66
CA HIS A 116 -4.52 -2.73 1.55
C HIS A 116 -4.24 -2.07 2.89
N VAL A 117 -4.13 -2.91 3.93
CA VAL A 117 -4.10 -2.49 5.33
C VAL A 117 -3.03 -3.27 6.09
N TRP A 118 -2.13 -2.54 6.76
CA TRP A 118 -0.96 -3.12 7.42
C TRP A 118 -0.73 -2.58 8.84
N ASN A 119 0.08 -3.30 9.60
CA ASN A 119 0.94 -2.72 10.62
C ASN A 119 2.39 -2.75 10.09
N ASP A 120 3.31 -2.20 10.87
CA ASP A 120 4.74 -2.16 10.55
C ASP A 120 5.34 -3.55 10.32
N GLU A 121 4.97 -4.55 11.13
CA GLU A 121 5.46 -5.93 11.02
C GLU A 121 5.07 -6.58 9.68
N ARG A 122 3.78 -6.49 9.30
CA ARG A 122 3.29 -7.08 8.03
C ARG A 122 3.81 -6.32 6.81
N PHE A 123 3.98 -5.00 6.91
CA PHE A 123 4.60 -4.23 5.84
C PHE A 123 6.09 -4.60 5.68
N ARG A 124 6.81 -4.82 6.79
CA ARG A 124 8.18 -5.35 6.75
C ARG A 124 8.24 -6.71 6.07
N GLU A 125 7.31 -7.61 6.39
CA GLU A 125 7.22 -8.93 5.75
C GLU A 125 7.09 -8.82 4.22
N LEU A 126 6.25 -7.89 3.73
CA LEU A 126 6.14 -7.59 2.30
C LEU A 126 7.48 -7.16 1.69
N LEU A 127 8.17 -6.19 2.30
CA LEU A 127 9.47 -5.70 1.79
C LEU A 127 10.53 -6.81 1.75
N ASP A 128 10.55 -7.68 2.77
CA ASP A 128 11.48 -8.81 2.84
C ASP A 128 11.11 -9.90 1.83
N ALA A 129 9.82 -10.17 1.61
CA ALA A 129 9.34 -11.09 0.58
C ALA A 129 9.68 -10.61 -0.83
N MET A 130 9.53 -9.31 -1.09
CA MET A 130 9.97 -8.70 -2.34
C MET A 130 11.47 -8.91 -2.57
N GLY A 131 12.31 -8.77 -1.54
CA GLY A 131 13.76 -9.02 -1.65
C GLY A 131 14.14 -10.46 -1.95
N ARG A 132 13.27 -11.43 -1.64
CA ARG A 132 13.45 -12.83 -2.03
C ARG A 132 12.95 -13.10 -3.45
N ARG A 133 11.87 -12.45 -3.86
CA ARG A 133 11.19 -12.72 -5.13
C ARG A 133 11.77 -11.97 -6.33
N PHE A 134 12.19 -10.72 -6.14
CA PHE A 134 12.54 -9.81 -7.24
C PHE A 134 14.03 -9.44 -7.19
N PRO A 135 14.89 -9.96 -8.09
CA PRO A 135 16.31 -9.62 -8.15
C PRO A 135 16.59 -8.12 -8.37
N GLU A 136 15.65 -7.39 -8.96
CA GLU A 136 15.67 -5.95 -9.16
C GLU A 136 15.33 -5.15 -7.90
N TRP A 137 14.68 -5.76 -6.90
CA TRP A 137 14.38 -5.14 -5.61
C TRP A 137 15.62 -5.08 -4.72
N ARG A 138 16.52 -4.16 -5.07
CA ARG A 138 17.81 -3.96 -4.40
C ARG A 138 17.74 -2.93 -3.28
N MET A 139 16.69 -3.01 -2.48
CA MET A 139 16.43 -2.04 -1.41
C MET A 139 16.86 -2.61 -0.05
N ARG A 140 17.44 -1.77 0.79
CA ARG A 140 17.72 -2.09 2.20
C ARG A 140 16.98 -1.13 3.09
N VAL A 141 16.22 -1.65 4.05
CA VAL A 141 15.69 -0.84 5.14
C VAL A 141 16.85 -0.33 6.01
N ILE A 142 16.98 0.99 6.11
CA ILE A 142 17.95 1.68 6.97
C ILE A 142 17.29 2.37 8.16
N VAL A 143 15.98 2.63 8.08
CA VAL A 143 15.15 3.09 9.21
C VAL A 143 13.84 2.33 9.16
N SER A 144 13.39 1.85 10.31
CA SER A 144 12.07 1.30 10.55
C SER A 144 11.65 1.78 11.93
N ALA A 145 10.61 2.60 11.99
CA ALA A 145 10.15 3.16 13.24
C ALA A 145 8.63 3.36 13.18
N PRO A 146 7.87 2.88 14.19
CA PRO A 146 6.53 3.43 14.41
C PRO A 146 6.67 4.92 14.75
N THR A 147 5.62 5.70 14.50
CA THR A 147 5.52 7.07 14.98
C THR A 147 4.64 7.12 16.23
N ASP A 148 4.66 8.24 16.95
CA ASP A 148 3.69 8.52 18.02
C ASP A 148 2.26 8.80 17.47
N GLY A 149 2.10 8.77 16.13
CA GLY A 149 0.86 9.01 15.42
C GLY A 149 0.19 7.74 14.90
N ASN A 150 -0.46 7.85 13.75
CA ASN A 150 -1.26 6.80 13.12
C ASN A 150 -0.53 6.09 11.96
N GLU A 151 0.80 6.19 11.92
CA GLU A 151 1.62 5.70 10.81
C GLU A 151 2.95 5.12 11.30
N PHE A 152 3.61 4.37 10.42
CA PHE A 152 4.99 3.94 10.58
C PHE A 152 5.84 4.35 9.39
N ILE A 153 7.13 4.54 9.64
CA ILE A 153 8.09 5.03 8.65
C ILE A 153 9.09 3.94 8.30
N PHE A 154 9.26 3.71 6.99
CA PHE A 154 10.39 2.98 6.42
C PHE A 154 11.24 3.91 5.57
N VAL A 155 12.54 3.97 5.85
CA VAL A 155 13.51 4.56 4.93
C VAL A 155 14.33 3.42 4.32
N LEU A 156 14.27 3.31 3.00
CA LEU A 156 15.01 2.32 2.23
C LEU A 156 16.10 2.98 1.41
N GLU A 157 17.24 2.32 1.27
CA GLU A 157 18.36 2.76 0.44
C GLU A 157 18.61 1.74 -0.68
N LYS A 158 18.75 2.22 -1.92
CA LYS A 158 19.05 1.38 -3.09
C LYS A 158 20.52 0.97 -3.08
N ARG A 159 20.77 -0.34 -3.17
CA ARG A 159 22.11 -0.93 -3.24
C ARG A 159 22.68 -0.90 -4.65
N ALA A 160 24.01 -0.95 -4.73
CA ALA A 160 24.70 -1.30 -5.96
C ALA A 160 24.42 -2.77 -6.35
N GLY A 161 24.61 -3.07 -7.63
CA GLY A 161 24.51 -4.42 -8.17
C GLY A 161 25.72 -5.28 -7.91
#